data_AF-A0A251TMF6-F1
#
_entry.id   AF-A0A251TMF6-F1
#
_cell.length_a   1.000
_cell.length_b   1.000
_cell.length_c   1.000
_cell.angle_alpha   90.00
_cell.angle_beta   90.00
_cell.angle_gamma   90.00
#
_symmetry.space_group_name_H-M   'P 1'
#
loop_
_entity.id
_entity.type
_entity.pdbx_description
1 polymer ?
#
loop_
_entity_poly.entity_id
_entity_poly.type
_entity_poly.pdbx_seq_one_letter_code
_entity_poly.pdbx_strand_id
1 'polypeptide(L)' 'MPEVLIGAFPDVGASYFLSRLPGFFGEYVGLTGARLNGAEMLVFGLGTHFVPSKVFVLVQCYQEYI' A
#
# COMPACT_ATOMS: atom_id res chain seq x y z
N MET A 1 2.39 4.78 6.46
CA MET A 1 3.73 4.33 6.86
C MET A 1 3.94 4.67 8.34
N PRO A 2 3.71 3.72 9.25
CA PRO A 2 3.79 3.98 10.70
C PRO A 2 5.21 4.33 11.19
N GLU A 3 6.25 4.12 10.38
CA GLU A 3 7.66 4.40 10.67
C GLU A 3 7.88 5.84 11.17
N VAL A 4 7.17 6.81 10.57
CA VAL A 4 7.28 8.22 10.94
C VAL A 4 6.81 8.48 12.38
N LEU A 5 5.91 7.64 12.91
CA LEU A 5 5.35 7.76 14.26
C LEU A 5 6.35 7.33 15.35
N ILE A 6 7.40 6.61 14.97
CA ILE A 6 8.49 6.20 15.88
C ILE A 6 9.80 6.95 15.62
N GLY A 7 9.75 8.01 14.79
CA GLY A 7 10.94 8.79 14.42
C GLY A 7 11.84 8.11 13.39
N ALA A 8 11.33 7.09 12.69
CA ALA A 8 12.02 6.44 11.58
C ALA A 8 11.55 6.99 10.22
N PHE A 9 12.33 6.72 9.18
CA PHE A 9 11.99 7.06 7.80
C PHE A 9 11.30 5.87 7.08
N PRO A 10 10.57 6.09 5.98
CA PRO A 10 9.99 5.04 5.14
C PRO A 10 11.01 3.95 4.73
N ASP A 11 10.81 2.72 5.21
CA ASP A 11 11.72 1.58 4.97
C ASP A 11 11.37 0.80 3.68
N VAL A 12 12.16 -0.22 3.34
CA VAL A 12 11.96 -1.18 2.23
C VAL A 12 11.81 -0.46 0.89
N GLY A 13 12.58 0.62 0.71
CA GLY A 13 12.56 1.43 -0.51
C GLY A 13 11.25 2.19 -0.71
N ALA A 14 10.42 2.38 0.33
CA ALA A 14 9.13 3.03 0.16
C ALA A 14 9.22 4.48 -0.36
N SER A 15 10.28 5.20 -0.01
CA SER A 15 10.59 6.50 -0.60
C SER A 15 10.62 6.47 -2.14
N TYR A 16 11.03 5.35 -2.76
CA TYR A 16 11.05 5.19 -4.21
C TYR A 16 9.63 5.16 -4.81
N PHE A 17 8.74 4.31 -4.32
CA PHE A 17 7.40 4.23 -4.93
C PHE A 17 6.50 5.38 -4.48
N LEU A 18 6.64 5.88 -3.25
CA LEU A 18 5.87 7.02 -2.74
C LEU A 18 6.13 8.30 -3.55
N SER A 19 7.39 8.58 -3.90
CA SER A 19 7.75 9.75 -4.75
C SER A 19 7.20 9.70 -6.17
N ARG A 20 6.62 8.58 -6.60
CA ARG A 20 6.05 8.38 -7.94
C ARG A 20 4.52 8.31 -7.93
N LEU A 21 3.90 8.42 -6.76
CA LEU A 21 2.45 8.50 -6.66
C LEU A 21 1.95 9.83 -7.24
N PRO A 22 0.74 9.85 -7.81
CA PRO A 22 0.21 11.06 -8.43
C PRO A 22 0.05 12.20 -7.42
N GLY A 23 0.44 13.40 -7.83
CA GLY A 23 0.38 14.60 -7.00
C GLY A 23 1.32 14.52 -5.78
N PHE A 24 0.81 14.95 -4.62
CA PHE A 24 1.55 14.98 -3.34
C PHE A 24 1.16 13.84 -2.39
N PHE A 25 0.45 12.82 -2.88
CA PHE A 25 -0.12 11.79 -2.04
C PHE A 25 0.95 10.95 -1.32
N GLY A 26 2.04 10.61 -2.01
CA GLY A 26 3.13 9.85 -1.39
C GLY A 26 3.87 10.62 -0.30
N GLU A 27 4.06 11.93 -0.49
CA GLU A 27 4.62 12.82 0.54
C GLU A 27 3.70 12.90 1.75
N TYR A 28 2.40 13.09 1.53
CA TYR A 28 1.40 13.08 2.60
C TYR A 28 1.45 11.79 3.43
N VAL A 29 1.41 10.62 2.78
CA VAL A 29 1.42 9.32 3.48
C VAL A 29 2.76 9.05 4.18
N GLY A 30 3.87 9.47 3.57
CA GLY A 30 5.22 9.33 4.12
C GLY A 30 5.46 10.20 5.36
N LEU A 31 4.95 11.44 5.36
CA LEU A 31 5.15 12.39 6.46
C LEU A 31 4.15 12.26 7.60
N THR A 32 2.90 11.92 7.30
CA THR A 32 1.83 11.85 8.32
C THR A 32 1.69 10.45 8.91
N GLY A 33 2.19 9.43 8.22
CA GLY A 33 1.95 8.05 8.58
C GLY A 33 0.49 7.60 8.43
N ALA A 34 -0.31 8.32 7.63
CA ALA A 34 -1.72 8.02 7.39
C ALA A 34 -1.95 6.54 7.04
N ARG A 35 -3.05 5.99 7.57
CA ARG A 35 -3.52 4.63 7.24
C ARG A 35 -4.39 4.69 6.00
N LEU A 36 -4.15 3.76 5.09
CA LEU A 36 -4.92 3.61 3.86
C LEU A 36 -5.83 2.40 3.95
N ASN A 37 -7.02 2.50 3.37
CA ASN A 37 -7.89 1.36 3.13
C ASN A 37 -7.62 0.73 1.75
N GLY A 38 -8.18 -0.44 1.50
CA GLY A 38 -7.89 -1.18 0.25
C GLY A 38 -8.38 -0.49 -1.03
N ALA A 39 -9.43 0.34 -0.96
CA ALA A 39 -9.90 1.08 -2.12
C ALA A 39 -8.93 2.23 -2.46
N GLU A 40 -8.43 2.95 -1.46
CA GLU A 40 -7.40 3.99 -1.63
C GLU A 40 -6.11 3.40 -2.21
N MET A 41 -5.70 2.23 -1.71
CA MET A 41 -4.52 1.54 -2.26
C MET A 41 -4.67 1.26 -3.76
N LEU A 42 -5.85 0.86 -4.22
CA LEU A 42 -6.10 0.62 -5.64
C LEU A 42 -6.10 1.93 -6.45
N VAL A 43 -6.80 2.96 -5.96
CA VAL A 43 -6.94 4.26 -6.65
C VAL A 43 -5.59 4.94 -6.87
N PHE A 44 -4.71 4.89 -5.87
CA PHE A 44 -3.38 5.50 -5.96
C PHE A 44 -2.33 4.58 -6.59
N GLY A 45 -2.71 3.39 -7.06
CA GLY A 45 -1.78 2.47 -7.74
C GLY A 45 -0.78 1.77 -6.81
N LEU A 46 -1.05 1.75 -5.50
CA LEU A 46 -0.29 0.98 -4.50
C LEU A 46 -0.70 -0.49 -4.48
N GLY A 47 -1.94 -0.80 -4.87
CA GLY A 47 -2.45 -2.16 -5.08
C GLY A 47 -2.81 -2.37 -6.55
N THR A 48 -2.58 -3.59 -7.04
CA THR A 48 -2.94 -3.96 -8.43
C THR A 48 -4.36 -4.47 -8.54
N HIS A 49 -4.86 -5.15 -7.50
CA HIS A 49 -6.17 -5.78 -7.46
C HIS A 49 -6.79 -5.59 -6.07
N PHE A 50 -8.11 -5.48 -6.03
CA PHE A 50 -8.89 -5.45 -4.79
C PHE A 50 -9.77 -6.70 -4.74
N VAL A 51 -9.59 -7.53 -3.72
CA VAL A 51 -10.31 -8.80 -3.55
C VAL A 51 -11.05 -8.78 -2.21
N PRO A 52 -12.38 -9.01 -2.18
CA PRO A 52 -13.11 -9.15 -0.94
C PRO A 52 -12.56 -10.31 -0.11
N SER A 53 -12.37 -10.11 1.20
CA SER A 53 -11.79 -11.12 2.10
C SER A 53 -12.55 -12.46 2.08
N LYS A 54 -13.87 -12.44 1.87
CA LYS A 54 -14.72 -13.63 1.77
C LYS A 54 -14.32 -14.60 0.65
N VAL A 55 -13.66 -14.11 -0.41
CA VAL A 55 -13.24 -14.93 -1.55
C VAL A 55 -11.72 -15.14 -1.60
N PHE A 56 -10.97 -14.65 -0.60
CA PHE A 56 -9.51 -14.71 -0.60
C PHE A 56 -8.96 -16.14 -0.61
N VAL A 57 -9.64 -17.09 0.03
CA VAL A 57 -9.25 -18.52 0.04
C VAL A 57 -9.18 -19.09 -1.38
N LEU A 58 -10.09 -18.68 -2.27
CA LEU A 58 -10.08 -19.13 -3.66
C LEU A 58 -8.88 -18.59 -4.43
N VAL A 59 -8.44 -17.36 -4.12
CA VAL A 59 -7.25 -16.76 -4.73
C VAL A 59 -5.98 -17.46 -4.26
N GLN A 60 -5.88 -17.81 -2.97
CA GLN A 60 -4.74 -18.57 -2.45
C GLN A 60 -4.63 -19.94 -3.11
N CYS A 61 -5.73 -20.69 -3.20
CA CYS A 61 -5.72 -21.99 -3.89
C CYS A 61 -5.29 -21.87 -5.37
N TYR A 62 -5.64 -20.76 -6.04
CA TYR A 62 -5.22 -20.51 -7.43
C TYR A 62 -3.73 -20.15 -7.54
N GLN A 63 -3.18 -19.39 -6.58
CA GLN A 63 -1.77 -19.01 -6.55
C GLN A 63 -0.87 -20.21 -6.18
N GLU A 64 -1.32 -21.10 -5.31
CA GLU A 64 -0.59 -22.32 -4.94
C GLU A 64 -0.57 -23.38 -6.05
N TYR A 65 -1.45 -23.26 -7.05
CA TYR A 65 -1.52 -24.15 -8.20
C TYR A 65 -0.54 -23.75 -9.33
N ILE A 66 0.05 -22.55 -9.27
CA ILE A 66 1.04 -22.01 -10.22
C ILE A 66 2.44 -22.16 -9.62
#